data_AF-Q5C3X9-F1
#
_entry.id   AF-Q5C3X9-F1
#
_cell.length_a   1.000
_cell.length_b   1.000
_cell.length_c   1.000
_cell.angle_alpha   90.00
_cell.angle_beta   90.00
_cell.angle_gamma   90.00
#
_symmetry.space_group_name_H-M   'P 1'
#
loop_
_entity.id
_entity.type
_entity.pdbx_description
1 polymer ?
#
loop_
_entity_poly.entity_id
_entity_poly.type
_entity_poly.pdbx_seq_one_letter_code
_entity_poly.pdbx_strand_id
1 'polypeptide(L)'
;YKFDFEWGRKVEASSIEEVGLHPNTLVIQKLCEFIYLNDRTDRLRTRAILCHIYHLALYNQWFKARDLMLMSNLQMSIEHADQSTMILYNRAMVQLGLCAFRQSHIRDAHNALADMIGSNRIRELLAQGLHTQARYEKTTEEEKREQALQMPYHMYINIDLIECVYLVSAMLLEIPNLAAHETDLRWRPISKPFHLALRVHDRAALVGPPETPRDHVLAAAKAMRYGNWKACTSFIINPKMDAKIWDLLFESNKVKQNFGS
;
A
#
# COMPACT_ATOMS: atom_id res chain seq x y z
N TYR A 1 20.98 18.30 -6.55
CA TYR A 1 20.64 16.88 -6.68
C TYR A 1 21.02 16.39 -8.06
N LYS A 2 21.96 15.44 -8.18
CA LYS A 2 22.38 14.84 -9.46
C LYS A 2 21.63 13.51 -9.57
N PHE A 3 20.55 13.50 -10.35
CA PHE A 3 19.94 12.25 -10.80
C PHE A 3 20.99 11.54 -11.66
N ASP A 4 21.33 10.30 -11.33
CA ASP A 4 22.46 9.62 -11.95
C ASP A 4 22.08 9.12 -13.36
N PHE A 5 22.39 9.93 -14.37
CA PHE A 5 22.12 9.69 -15.79
C PHE A 5 22.69 8.36 -16.30
N GLU A 6 23.71 7.82 -15.64
CA GLU A 6 24.31 6.53 -16.01
C GLU A 6 23.40 5.35 -15.67
N TRP A 7 22.50 5.48 -14.69
CA TRP A 7 21.57 4.42 -14.34
C TRP A 7 20.28 4.44 -15.17
N GLY A 8 19.80 5.61 -15.63
CA GLY A 8 18.72 5.67 -16.63
C GLY A 8 19.01 4.73 -17.83
N ARG A 9 20.27 4.73 -18.29
CA ARG A 9 20.80 3.80 -19.30
C ARG A 9 20.92 2.33 -18.84
N LYS A 10 21.15 2.04 -17.56
CA LYS A 10 21.15 0.66 -17.04
C LYS A 10 19.74 0.09 -16.90
N VAL A 11 18.76 0.94 -16.57
CA VAL A 11 17.34 0.56 -16.67
C VAL A 11 16.98 0.27 -18.11
N GLU A 12 17.39 1.12 -19.06
CA GLU A 12 17.21 0.89 -20.51
C GLU A 12 17.73 -0.49 -20.97
N ALA A 13 18.91 -0.91 -20.50
CA ALA A 13 19.48 -2.22 -20.87
C ALA A 13 18.69 -3.42 -20.31
N SER A 14 17.99 -3.25 -19.17
CA SER A 14 17.07 -4.24 -18.60
C SER A 14 15.61 -4.06 -19.08
N SER A 15 15.34 -3.05 -19.91
CA SER A 15 14.00 -2.73 -20.41
C SER A 15 13.60 -3.51 -21.67
N ILE A 16 14.53 -4.20 -22.34
CA ILE A 16 14.24 -4.86 -23.62
C ILE A 16 13.82 -6.33 -23.45
N GLU A 17 14.28 -7.04 -22.43
CA GLU A 17 14.13 -8.51 -22.39
C GLU A 17 13.03 -9.07 -21.45
N GLU A 18 12.46 -8.28 -20.53
CA GLU A 18 11.48 -8.83 -19.55
C GLU A 18 10.10 -8.15 -19.50
N VAL A 19 9.77 -7.23 -20.42
CA VAL A 19 8.50 -6.48 -20.30
C VAL A 19 7.38 -7.11 -21.11
N GLY A 20 6.68 -8.06 -20.48
CA GLY A 20 5.30 -8.36 -20.82
C GLY A 20 4.35 -7.20 -20.46
N LEU A 21 3.58 -6.76 -21.46
CA LEU A 21 2.19 -6.25 -21.39
C LEU A 21 1.87 -4.85 -20.81
N HIS A 22 2.11 -3.79 -21.61
CA HIS A 22 1.08 -2.87 -22.15
C HIS A 22 1.80 -1.86 -23.08
N PRO A 23 1.27 -1.51 -24.27
CA PRO A 23 1.92 -0.53 -25.17
C PRO A 23 2.13 0.84 -24.50
N ASN A 24 1.30 1.17 -23.51
CA ASN A 24 1.34 2.44 -22.78
C ASN A 24 2.57 2.57 -21.87
N THR A 25 3.18 1.45 -21.44
CA THR A 25 4.39 1.47 -20.61
C THR A 25 5.56 2.09 -21.34
N LEU A 26 5.74 1.76 -22.63
CA LEU A 26 6.78 2.35 -23.47
C LEU A 26 6.57 3.85 -23.69
N VAL A 27 5.32 4.28 -23.84
CA VAL A 27 4.98 5.70 -24.00
C VAL A 27 5.31 6.47 -22.73
N ILE A 28 4.88 5.98 -21.57
CA ILE A 28 5.13 6.63 -20.28
C ILE A 28 6.63 6.67 -19.99
N GLN A 29 7.36 5.59 -20.27
CA GLN A 29 8.80 5.55 -20.11
C GLN A 29 9.49 6.62 -20.96
N LYS A 30 9.16 6.71 -22.25
CA LYS A 30 9.72 7.74 -23.16
C LYS A 30 9.42 9.17 -22.71
N LEU A 31 8.20 9.42 -22.24
CA LEU A 31 7.80 10.74 -21.74
C LEU A 31 8.54 11.10 -20.45
N CYS A 32 8.68 10.15 -19.52
CA CYS A 32 9.44 10.35 -18.29
C CYS A 32 10.93 10.58 -18.60
N GLU A 33 11.53 9.82 -19.52
CA GLU A 33 12.90 10.01 -19.98
C GLU A 33 13.13 11.41 -20.55
N PHE A 34 12.20 11.89 -21.39
CA PHE A 34 12.26 13.25 -21.94
C PHE A 34 12.26 14.31 -20.83
N ILE A 35 11.42 14.14 -19.80
CA ILE A 35 11.36 15.06 -18.65
C ILE A 35 12.65 14.98 -17.82
N TYR A 36 13.22 13.80 -17.63
CA TYR A 36 14.46 13.63 -16.87
C TYR A 36 15.65 14.33 -17.54
N LEU A 37 15.74 14.27 -18.87
CA LEU A 37 16.81 14.87 -19.66
C LEU A 37 16.66 16.38 -19.81
N ASN A 38 15.45 16.86 -20.12
CA ASN A 38 15.25 18.23 -20.58
C ASN A 38 14.80 19.20 -19.49
N ASP A 39 14.27 18.70 -18.38
CA ASP A 39 13.72 19.56 -17.35
C ASP A 39 14.77 19.98 -16.31
N ARG A 40 14.85 21.29 -16.07
CA ARG A 40 15.68 21.90 -15.02
C ARG A 40 14.90 22.11 -13.72
N THR A 41 13.57 21.98 -13.77
CA THR A 41 12.66 22.20 -12.65
C THR A 41 12.50 20.92 -11.81
N ASP A 42 12.84 21.00 -10.52
CA ASP A 42 12.82 19.82 -9.64
C ASP A 42 11.40 19.28 -9.40
N ARG A 43 10.40 20.16 -9.36
CA ARG A 43 8.99 19.80 -9.12
C ARG A 43 8.40 18.88 -10.19
N LEU A 44 8.60 19.21 -11.45
CA LEU A 44 8.05 18.45 -12.58
C LEU A 44 8.74 17.08 -12.70
N ARG A 45 10.07 17.05 -12.49
CA ARG A 45 10.82 15.79 -12.40
C ARG A 45 10.30 14.88 -11.31
N THR A 46 10.11 15.40 -10.09
CA THR A 46 9.55 14.63 -8.96
C THR A 46 8.18 14.04 -9.29
N ARG A 47 7.28 14.85 -9.88
CA ARG A 47 5.96 14.36 -10.29
C ARG A 47 6.02 13.30 -11.38
N ALA A 48 6.92 13.47 -12.37
CA ALA A 48 7.13 12.48 -13.41
C ALA A 48 7.62 11.15 -12.83
N ILE A 49 8.57 11.18 -11.88
CA ILE A 49 9.04 9.99 -11.17
C ILE A 49 7.88 9.30 -10.44
N LEU A 50 7.06 10.05 -9.70
CA LEU A 50 5.92 9.49 -8.96
C LEU A 50 4.88 8.85 -9.88
N CYS A 51 4.55 9.50 -11.00
CA CYS A 51 3.65 8.92 -12.00
C CYS A 51 4.24 7.66 -12.64
N HIS A 52 5.55 7.65 -12.90
CA HIS A 52 6.24 6.47 -13.44
C HIS A 52 6.19 5.30 -12.44
N ILE A 53 6.49 5.54 -11.16
CA ILE A 53 6.39 4.52 -10.10
C ILE A 53 4.96 3.99 -9.99
N TYR A 54 3.96 4.88 -10.01
CA TYR A 54 2.55 4.48 -9.95
C TYR A 54 2.18 3.54 -11.10
N HIS A 55 2.62 3.87 -12.33
CA HIS A 55 2.39 3.03 -13.50
C HIS A 55 3.09 1.68 -13.37
N LEU A 56 4.39 1.65 -13.05
CA LEU A 56 5.14 0.40 -12.88
C LEU A 56 4.52 -0.50 -11.79
N ALA A 57 4.09 0.11 -10.68
CA ALA A 57 3.40 -0.59 -9.61
C ALA A 57 2.05 -1.15 -10.07
N LEU A 58 1.33 -0.48 -10.98
CA LEU A 58 0.04 -0.96 -11.49
C LEU A 58 0.18 -2.23 -12.34
N TYR A 59 1.22 -2.32 -13.17
CA TYR A 59 1.49 -3.46 -14.07
C TYR A 59 2.37 -4.55 -13.46
N ASN A 60 2.40 -4.68 -12.13
CA ASN A 60 3.17 -5.73 -11.46
C ASN A 60 4.68 -5.71 -11.80
N GLN A 61 5.29 -4.54 -11.91
CA GLN A 61 6.76 -4.39 -12.04
C GLN A 61 7.35 -3.87 -10.72
N TRP A 62 7.24 -4.67 -9.66
CA TRP A 62 7.65 -4.27 -8.31
C TRP A 62 9.12 -3.89 -8.20
N PHE A 63 10.05 -4.71 -8.69
CA PHE A 63 11.49 -4.44 -8.59
C PHE A 63 11.86 -3.08 -9.20
N LYS A 64 11.37 -2.81 -10.42
CA LYS A 64 11.60 -1.53 -11.11
C LYS A 64 11.00 -0.35 -10.34
N ALA A 65 9.76 -0.50 -9.85
CA ALA A 65 9.08 0.54 -9.08
C ALA A 65 9.79 0.84 -7.75
N ARG A 66 10.23 -0.20 -7.04
CA ARG A 66 10.97 -0.11 -5.76
C ARG A 66 12.31 0.57 -5.96
N ASP A 67 13.08 0.14 -6.95
CA ASP A 67 14.41 0.68 -7.20
C ASP A 67 14.31 2.15 -7.61
N LEU A 68 13.33 2.51 -8.45
CA LEU A 68 13.07 3.90 -8.81
C LEU A 68 12.66 4.76 -7.60
N MET A 69 11.82 4.24 -6.70
CA MET A 69 11.44 4.92 -5.45
C MET A 69 12.66 5.16 -4.55
N LEU A 70 13.49 4.14 -4.33
CA LEU A 70 14.68 4.25 -3.47
C LEU A 70 15.73 5.21 -4.05
N MET A 71 16.02 5.12 -5.35
CA MET A 71 17.03 5.97 -5.98
C MET A 71 16.63 7.44 -6.05
N SER A 72 15.33 7.72 -6.13
CA SER A 72 14.82 9.08 -6.15
C SER A 72 14.99 9.84 -4.83
N ASN A 73 15.26 9.12 -3.71
CA ASN A 73 15.39 9.68 -2.36
C ASN A 73 14.24 10.62 -1.96
N LEU A 74 13.04 10.40 -2.52
CA LEU A 74 11.89 11.28 -2.33
C LEU A 74 11.42 11.33 -0.88
N GLN A 75 11.71 10.29 -0.09
CA GLN A 75 11.38 10.22 1.34
C GLN A 75 11.91 11.41 2.15
N MET A 76 13.10 11.94 1.82
CA MET A 76 13.67 13.09 2.54
C MET A 76 13.20 14.44 2.01
N SER A 77 12.72 14.50 0.77
CA SER A 77 12.35 15.76 0.10
C SER A 77 10.84 16.03 0.12
N ILE A 78 10.02 15.02 0.38
CA ILE A 78 8.56 15.10 0.20
C ILE A 78 7.87 15.98 1.24
N GLU A 79 8.42 16.09 2.46
CA GLU A 79 7.84 16.92 3.53
C GLU A 79 7.82 18.42 3.19
N HIS A 80 8.75 18.86 2.34
CA HIS A 80 8.84 20.25 1.88
C HIS A 80 8.17 20.48 0.51
N ALA A 81 7.56 19.43 -0.07
CA ALA A 81 6.88 19.53 -1.35
C ALA A 81 5.49 20.15 -1.21
N ASP A 82 4.91 20.56 -2.34
CA ASP A 82 3.54 21.06 -2.37
C ASP A 82 2.52 19.95 -2.08
N GLN A 83 1.38 20.31 -1.49
CA GLN A 83 0.38 19.35 -1.02
C GLN A 83 -0.12 18.37 -2.10
N SER A 84 -0.25 18.84 -3.35
CA SER A 84 -0.64 17.96 -4.46
C SER A 84 0.43 16.91 -4.81
N THR A 85 1.72 17.23 -4.64
CA THR A 85 2.82 16.27 -4.83
C THR A 85 2.90 15.29 -3.66
N MET A 86 2.61 15.73 -2.43
CA MET A 86 2.48 14.84 -1.27
C MET A 86 1.34 13.83 -1.45
N ILE A 87 0.18 14.26 -1.95
CA ILE A 87 -0.95 13.36 -2.27
C ILE A 87 -0.52 12.34 -3.33
N LEU A 88 0.19 12.77 -4.37
CA LEU A 88 0.68 11.87 -5.41
C LEU A 88 1.68 10.84 -4.86
N TYR A 89 2.59 11.27 -3.97
CA TYR A 89 3.53 10.38 -3.28
C TYR A 89 2.80 9.34 -2.44
N ASN A 90 1.85 9.76 -1.61
CA ASN A 90 1.03 8.88 -0.78
C ASN A 90 0.32 7.82 -1.65
N ARG A 91 -0.25 8.24 -2.78
CA ARG A 91 -0.93 7.34 -3.72
C ARG A 91 0.03 6.37 -4.41
N ALA A 92 1.23 6.81 -4.78
CA ALA A 92 2.27 5.95 -5.34
C ALA A 92 2.78 4.92 -4.31
N MET A 93 2.95 5.33 -3.04
CA MET A 93 3.32 4.45 -1.95
C MET A 93 2.28 3.36 -1.69
N VAL A 94 0.98 3.71 -1.65
CA VAL A 94 -0.09 2.71 -1.56
C VAL A 94 0.00 1.71 -2.71
N GLN A 95 0.13 2.18 -3.95
CA GLN A 95 0.19 1.26 -5.09
C GLN A 95 1.43 0.37 -5.07
N LEU A 96 2.57 0.91 -4.64
CA LEU A 96 3.80 0.12 -4.47
C LEU A 96 3.59 -0.97 -3.41
N GLY A 97 2.94 -0.66 -2.29
CA GLY A 97 2.56 -1.63 -1.26
C GLY A 97 1.59 -2.70 -1.77
N LEU A 98 0.57 -2.32 -2.55
CA LEU A 98 -0.35 -3.26 -3.21
C LEU A 98 0.39 -4.16 -4.22
N CYS A 99 1.33 -3.59 -4.99
CA CYS A 99 2.15 -4.35 -5.94
C CYS A 99 3.05 -5.36 -5.22
N ALA A 100 3.71 -4.96 -4.14
CA ALA A 100 4.52 -5.84 -3.30
C ALA A 100 3.69 -7.03 -2.80
N PHE A 101 2.46 -6.76 -2.36
CA PHE A 101 1.55 -7.81 -1.90
C PHE A 101 1.14 -8.77 -3.02
N ARG A 102 0.82 -8.27 -4.22
CA ARG A 102 0.47 -9.13 -5.38
C ARG A 102 1.63 -10.05 -5.80
N GLN A 103 2.87 -9.62 -5.59
CA GLN A 103 4.07 -10.42 -5.84
C GLN A 103 4.54 -11.25 -4.64
N SER A 104 3.72 -11.37 -3.58
CA SER A 104 4.05 -12.13 -2.36
C SER A 104 5.22 -11.58 -1.53
N HIS A 105 5.63 -10.33 -1.75
CA HIS A 105 6.59 -9.62 -0.89
C HIS A 105 5.88 -9.02 0.34
N ILE A 106 5.46 -9.90 1.26
CA ILE A 106 4.59 -9.55 2.41
C ILE A 106 5.25 -8.54 3.35
N ARG A 107 6.54 -8.70 3.64
CA ARG A 107 7.28 -7.79 4.54
C ARG A 107 7.36 -6.38 3.98
N ASP A 108 7.64 -6.25 2.69
CA ASP A 108 7.77 -4.96 2.02
C ASP A 108 6.40 -4.28 1.86
N ALA A 109 5.36 -5.07 1.58
CA ALA A 109 3.98 -4.59 1.57
C ALA A 109 3.55 -4.04 2.94
N HIS A 110 3.87 -4.76 4.02
CA HIS A 110 3.59 -4.33 5.38
C HIS A 110 4.30 -3.00 5.70
N ASN A 111 5.60 -2.91 5.43
CA ASN A 111 6.40 -1.73 5.72
C ASN A 111 5.92 -0.50 4.94
N ALA A 112 5.58 -0.65 3.66
CA ALA A 112 5.11 0.46 2.83
C ALA A 112 3.75 1.02 3.29
N LEU A 113 2.87 0.17 3.84
CA LEU A 113 1.52 0.56 4.27
C LEU A 113 1.43 0.93 5.76
N ALA A 114 2.42 0.58 6.57
CA ALA A 114 2.42 0.78 8.02
C ALA A 114 2.23 2.25 8.42
N ASP A 115 2.97 3.16 7.80
CA ASP A 115 2.91 4.59 8.13
C ASP A 115 1.56 5.20 7.76
N MET A 116 0.98 4.75 6.64
CA MET A 116 -0.29 5.27 6.14
C MET A 116 -1.46 4.86 7.02
N ILE A 117 -1.52 3.58 7.40
CA ILE A 117 -2.60 3.07 8.26
C ILE A 117 -2.38 3.47 9.72
N GLY A 118 -1.14 3.53 10.21
CA GLY A 118 -0.81 3.96 11.56
C GLY A 118 -1.31 5.37 11.89
N SER A 119 -1.45 6.24 10.88
CA SER A 119 -1.96 7.61 11.03
C SER A 119 -3.47 7.70 11.33
N ASN A 120 -4.25 6.65 11.00
CA ASN A 120 -5.73 6.67 10.96
C ASN A 120 -6.35 7.79 10.08
N ARG A 121 -5.56 8.50 9.28
CA ARG A 121 -5.98 9.61 8.41
C ARG A 121 -5.86 9.29 6.92
N ILE A 122 -5.86 8.00 6.56
CA ILE A 122 -5.62 7.52 5.19
C ILE A 122 -6.55 8.14 4.14
N ARG A 123 -7.82 8.45 4.49
CA ARG A 123 -8.77 9.10 3.57
C ARG A 123 -8.32 10.51 3.17
N GLU A 124 -7.79 11.27 4.12
CA GLU A 124 -7.27 12.62 3.88
C GLU A 124 -5.93 12.56 3.15
N LEU A 125 -5.04 11.66 3.56
CA LEU A 125 -3.72 11.49 2.94
C LEU A 125 -3.80 11.12 1.46
N LEU A 126 -4.87 10.42 1.05
CA LEU A 126 -5.15 10.06 -0.35
C LEU A 126 -6.07 11.04 -1.07
N ALA A 127 -6.52 12.10 -0.39
CA ALA A 127 -7.47 13.10 -0.89
C ALA A 127 -8.78 12.49 -1.45
N GLN A 128 -9.32 11.48 -0.76
CA GLN A 128 -10.55 10.78 -1.13
C GLN A 128 -11.75 11.13 -0.22
N GLY A 129 -11.58 12.13 0.64
CA GLY A 129 -12.62 12.58 1.54
C GLY A 129 -12.04 13.28 2.75
N LEU A 130 -12.86 14.11 3.39
CA LEU A 130 -12.53 14.81 4.63
C LEU A 130 -12.73 13.87 5.82
N HIS A 131 -11.82 13.90 6.79
CA HIS A 131 -12.04 13.20 8.05
C HIS A 131 -12.93 14.07 8.95
N THR A 132 -14.06 13.52 9.38
CA THR A 132 -15.08 14.23 10.19
C THR A 132 -14.69 14.38 11.67
N GLN A 133 -13.47 14.03 12.11
CA GLN A 133 -13.09 14.21 13.51
C GLN A 133 -12.92 15.70 13.82
N ALA A 134 -14.01 16.26 14.34
CA ALA A 134 -14.25 17.63 14.79
C ALA A 134 -13.35 18.13 15.93
N ARG A 135 -12.17 17.52 16.16
CA ARG A 135 -11.31 17.88 17.30
C ARG A 135 -10.45 19.12 17.05
N TYR A 136 -10.27 19.49 15.79
CA TYR A 136 -9.74 20.78 15.37
C TYR A 136 -10.76 21.37 14.40
N GLU A 137 -11.38 22.48 14.76
CA GLU A 137 -12.10 23.31 13.79
C GLU A 137 -11.06 23.77 12.76
N LYS A 138 -11.03 23.12 11.60
CA LYS A 138 -10.22 23.59 10.48
C LYS A 138 -10.76 24.94 10.05
N THR A 139 -9.87 25.84 9.62
CA THR A 139 -10.34 27.12 9.09
C THR A 139 -11.09 26.88 7.78
N THR A 140 -12.14 27.66 7.52
CA THR A 140 -12.98 27.53 6.31
C THR A 140 -12.19 27.69 5.01
N GLU A 141 -11.04 28.37 5.05
CA GLU A 141 -10.12 28.51 3.92
C GLU A 141 -9.29 27.24 3.66
N GLU A 142 -8.86 26.55 4.71
CA GLU A 142 -8.14 25.28 4.61
C GLU A 142 -9.06 24.18 4.07
N GLU A 143 -10.30 24.12 4.54
CA GLU A 143 -11.30 23.16 4.04
C GLU A 143 -11.59 23.36 2.54
N LYS A 144 -11.72 24.62 2.09
CA LYS A 144 -11.90 24.92 0.66
C LYS A 144 -10.70 24.49 -0.18
N ARG A 145 -9.47 24.65 0.32
CA ARG A 145 -8.25 24.20 -0.37
C ARG A 145 -8.17 22.67 -0.41
N GLU A 146 -8.45 21.99 0.70
CA GLU A 146 -8.50 20.53 0.74
C GLU A 146 -9.57 19.98 -0.20
N GLN A 147 -10.75 20.61 -0.25
CA GLN A 147 -11.83 20.24 -1.16
C GLN A 147 -11.45 20.44 -2.63
N ALA A 148 -10.70 21.50 -2.95
CA ALA A 148 -10.18 21.74 -4.30
C ALA A 148 -9.10 20.73 -4.73
N LEU A 149 -8.40 20.11 -3.77
CA LEU A 149 -7.37 19.09 -4.01
C LEU A 149 -7.93 17.66 -4.00
N GLN A 150 -9.24 17.48 -3.82
CA GLN A 150 -9.85 16.15 -3.84
C GLN A 150 -9.72 15.49 -5.20
N MET A 151 -9.37 14.20 -5.16
CA MET A 151 -9.28 13.42 -6.38
C MET A 151 -10.70 13.11 -6.91
N PRO A 152 -10.87 12.95 -8.23
CA PRO A 152 -12.11 12.40 -8.79
C PRO A 152 -12.34 10.95 -8.37
N TYR A 153 -13.60 10.51 -8.33
CA TYR A 153 -14.00 9.16 -7.91
C TYR A 153 -13.33 8.02 -8.68
N HIS A 154 -13.08 8.18 -9.99
CA HIS A 154 -12.42 7.13 -10.79
C HIS A 154 -10.93 6.95 -10.44
N MET A 155 -10.34 7.88 -9.69
CA MET A 155 -8.98 7.76 -9.15
C MET A 155 -9.00 7.24 -7.70
N TYR A 156 -10.14 6.91 -7.12
CA TYR A 156 -10.17 6.39 -5.76
C TYR A 156 -9.60 4.98 -5.70
N ILE A 157 -8.77 4.74 -4.69
CA ILE A 157 -8.26 3.44 -4.31
C ILE A 157 -9.07 3.01 -3.09
N ASN A 158 -9.71 1.84 -3.16
CA ASN A 158 -10.55 1.37 -2.07
C ASN A 158 -9.75 1.26 -0.75
N ILE A 159 -10.18 2.00 0.27
CA ILE A 159 -9.51 2.04 1.58
C ILE A 159 -9.65 0.70 2.31
N ASP A 160 -10.79 0.03 2.19
CA ASP A 160 -11.02 -1.28 2.80
C ASP A 160 -10.04 -2.31 2.23
N LEU A 161 -9.72 -2.21 0.93
CA LEU A 161 -8.72 -3.07 0.28
C LEU A 161 -7.32 -2.84 0.89
N ILE A 162 -6.92 -1.57 1.05
CA ILE A 162 -5.60 -1.23 1.60
C ILE A 162 -5.48 -1.72 3.05
N GLU A 163 -6.51 -1.48 3.86
CA GLU A 163 -6.55 -1.93 5.26
C GLU A 163 -6.47 -3.46 5.35
N CYS A 164 -7.20 -4.18 4.50
CA CYS A 164 -7.17 -5.64 4.50
C CYS A 164 -5.83 -6.20 4.08
N VAL A 165 -5.22 -5.67 3.02
CA VAL A 165 -3.89 -6.06 2.57
C VAL A 165 -2.86 -5.88 3.69
N TYR A 166 -2.93 -4.75 4.39
CA TYR A 166 -2.07 -4.49 5.54
C TYR A 166 -2.32 -5.43 6.71
N LEU A 167 -3.58 -5.67 7.09
CA LEU A 167 -3.93 -6.56 8.21
C LEU A 167 -3.53 -8.01 7.92
N VAL A 168 -3.72 -8.48 6.68
CA VAL A 168 -3.28 -9.83 6.27
C VAL A 168 -1.75 -9.92 6.30
N SER A 169 -1.05 -8.89 5.80
CA SER A 169 0.42 -8.86 5.86
C SER A 169 0.94 -8.81 7.29
N ALA A 170 0.29 -8.03 8.16
CA ALA A 170 0.60 -7.98 9.58
C ALA A 170 0.34 -9.33 10.25
N MET A 171 -0.79 -9.97 9.96
CA MET A 171 -1.17 -11.28 10.50
C MET A 171 -0.10 -12.35 10.20
N LEU A 172 0.36 -12.43 8.94
CA LEU A 172 1.35 -13.40 8.50
C LEU A 172 2.74 -13.18 9.11
N LEU A 173 3.08 -11.95 9.49
CA LEU A 173 4.36 -11.63 10.13
C LEU A 173 4.27 -11.75 11.66
N GLU A 174 3.18 -11.27 12.25
CA GLU A 174 3.02 -11.13 13.69
C GLU A 174 2.72 -12.46 14.37
N ILE A 175 1.87 -13.31 13.80
CA ILE A 175 1.45 -14.55 14.46
C ILE A 175 2.61 -15.55 14.61
N PRO A 176 3.42 -15.82 13.57
CA PRO A 176 4.60 -16.67 13.75
C PRO A 176 5.58 -16.07 14.75
N ASN A 177 5.77 -14.75 14.73
CA ASN A 177 6.66 -14.04 15.64
C ASN A 177 6.16 -14.10 17.10
N LEU A 178 4.85 -13.99 17.32
CA LEU A 178 4.20 -14.12 18.63
C LEU A 178 4.36 -15.55 19.16
N ALA A 179 4.11 -16.56 18.33
CA ALA A 179 4.23 -17.97 18.71
C ALA A 179 5.68 -18.36 19.04
N ALA A 180 6.67 -17.83 18.31
CA ALA A 180 8.08 -18.12 18.56
C ALA A 180 8.62 -17.49 19.85
N HIS A 181 8.03 -16.37 20.30
CA HIS A 181 8.51 -15.56 21.42
C HIS A 181 7.51 -15.49 22.59
N GLU A 182 6.58 -16.46 22.68
CA GLU A 182 5.52 -16.44 23.69
C GLU A 182 6.06 -16.41 25.13
N THR A 183 7.28 -16.95 25.35
CA THR A 183 7.97 -16.98 26.65
C THR A 183 8.94 -15.80 26.87
N ASP A 184 9.20 -14.97 25.87
CA ASP A 184 10.22 -13.92 25.93
C ASP A 184 9.66 -12.58 26.43
N LEU A 185 10.10 -12.15 27.62
CA LEU A 185 9.73 -10.83 28.19
C LEU A 185 10.23 -9.62 27.37
N ARG A 186 11.15 -9.83 26.43
CA ARG A 186 11.70 -8.77 25.56
C ARG A 186 10.96 -8.63 24.23
N TRP A 187 9.93 -9.44 24.01
CA TRP A 187 9.18 -9.44 22.76
C TRP A 187 8.60 -8.05 22.45
N ARG A 188 8.69 -7.66 21.16
CA ARG A 188 8.14 -6.41 20.66
C ARG A 188 7.20 -6.69 19.48
N PRO A 189 5.99 -6.12 19.45
CA PRO A 189 5.08 -6.29 18.33
C PRO A 189 5.64 -5.62 17.08
N ILE A 190 5.50 -6.29 15.94
CA ILE A 190 5.91 -5.75 14.62
C ILE A 190 4.93 -4.63 14.23
N SER A 191 3.63 -4.90 14.37
CA SER A 191 2.55 -3.96 14.09
C SER A 191 1.75 -3.62 15.34
N LYS A 192 1.97 -2.41 15.89
CA LYS A 192 1.18 -1.91 17.03
C LYS A 192 -0.33 -1.82 16.72
N PRO A 193 -0.78 -1.30 15.56
CA PRO A 193 -2.21 -1.21 15.24
C PRO A 193 -2.88 -2.59 15.16
N PHE A 194 -2.24 -3.56 14.52
CA PHE A 194 -2.76 -4.92 14.41
C PHE A 194 -2.84 -5.59 15.79
N HIS A 195 -1.78 -5.50 16.60
CA HIS A 195 -1.75 -6.09 17.92
C HIS A 195 -2.79 -5.48 18.88
N LEU A 196 -3.06 -4.17 18.75
CA LEU A 196 -4.16 -3.52 19.47
C LEU A 196 -5.52 -4.05 19.02
N ALA A 197 -5.74 -4.15 17.70
CA ALA A 197 -6.98 -4.68 17.14
C ALA A 197 -7.25 -6.12 17.61
N LEU A 198 -6.22 -6.97 17.62
CA LEU A 198 -6.31 -8.34 18.10
C LEU A 198 -6.64 -8.41 19.60
N ARG A 199 -6.00 -7.59 20.44
CA ARG A 199 -6.31 -7.53 21.88
C ARG A 199 -7.71 -7.05 22.18
N VAL A 200 -8.22 -6.08 21.42
CA VAL A 200 -9.61 -5.59 21.56
C VAL A 200 -10.58 -6.71 21.19
N HIS A 201 -10.33 -7.41 20.08
CA HIS A 201 -11.15 -8.53 19.63
C HIS A 201 -11.13 -9.71 20.61
N ASP A 202 -9.98 -10.07 21.18
CA ASP A 202 -9.87 -11.14 22.18
C ASP A 202 -10.57 -10.81 23.52
N ARG A 203 -10.71 -9.52 23.86
CA ARG A 203 -11.42 -9.07 25.08
C ARG A 203 -12.93 -8.93 24.89
N ALA A 204 -13.43 -9.01 23.66
CA ALA A 204 -14.86 -8.87 23.40
C ALA A 204 -15.62 -10.05 24.03
N ALA A 205 -16.60 -9.75 24.90
CA ALA A 205 -17.39 -10.75 25.61
C ALA A 205 -18.30 -11.57 24.68
N LEU A 206 -18.71 -10.97 23.56
CA LEU A 206 -19.49 -11.61 22.50
C LEU A 206 -18.76 -11.40 21.17
N VAL A 207 -18.26 -12.48 20.59
CA VAL A 207 -17.70 -12.47 19.23
C VAL A 207 -18.71 -13.15 18.33
N GLY A 208 -19.42 -12.36 17.53
CA GLY A 208 -20.31 -12.85 16.49
C GLY A 208 -19.54 -13.41 15.28
N PRO A 209 -20.23 -13.99 14.29
CA PRO A 209 -19.58 -14.36 13.03
C PRO A 209 -19.01 -13.10 12.34
N PRO A 210 -17.86 -13.20 11.64
CA PRO A 210 -17.21 -12.04 11.06
C PRO A 210 -18.08 -11.44 9.94
N GLU A 211 -18.29 -10.13 9.98
CA GLU A 211 -19.08 -9.40 8.99
C GLU A 211 -18.22 -8.39 8.22
N THR A 212 -17.36 -7.65 8.93
CA THR A 212 -16.44 -6.72 8.29
C THR A 212 -15.18 -7.45 7.81
N PRO A 213 -14.50 -6.95 6.77
CA PRO A 213 -13.24 -7.54 6.35
C PRO A 213 -12.17 -7.59 7.45
N ARG A 214 -12.16 -6.58 8.32
CA ARG A 214 -11.28 -6.54 9.49
C ARG A 214 -11.58 -7.70 10.44
N ASP A 215 -12.85 -7.98 10.72
CA ASP A 215 -13.25 -9.08 11.59
C ASP A 215 -12.88 -10.44 10.98
N HIS A 216 -12.99 -10.59 9.66
CA HIS A 216 -12.57 -11.81 8.96
C HIS A 216 -11.07 -12.07 9.16
N VAL A 217 -10.22 -11.03 9.04
CA VAL A 217 -8.77 -11.16 9.25
C VAL A 217 -8.45 -11.44 10.72
N LEU A 218 -9.16 -10.82 11.68
CA LEU A 218 -8.95 -11.10 13.11
C LEU A 218 -9.40 -12.50 13.52
N ALA A 219 -10.50 -13.01 12.94
CA ALA A 219 -10.94 -14.39 13.11
C ALA A 219 -9.94 -15.37 12.49
N ALA A 220 -9.41 -15.07 11.30
CA ALA A 220 -8.35 -15.84 10.65
C ALA A 220 -7.08 -15.87 11.50
N ALA A 221 -6.69 -14.73 12.08
CA ALA A 221 -5.55 -14.60 12.97
C ALA A 221 -5.68 -15.53 14.19
N LYS A 222 -6.86 -15.55 14.81
CA LYS A 222 -7.14 -16.45 15.93
C LYS A 222 -7.04 -17.92 15.52
N ALA A 223 -7.60 -18.31 14.37
CA ALA A 223 -7.52 -19.67 13.85
C ALA A 223 -6.07 -20.10 13.55
N MET A 224 -5.26 -19.19 13.01
CA MET A 224 -3.84 -19.40 12.73
C MET A 224 -3.02 -19.59 14.01
N ARG A 225 -3.34 -18.86 15.09
CA ARG A 225 -2.70 -19.03 16.42
C ARG A 225 -2.90 -20.43 16.99
N TYR A 226 -4.03 -21.08 16.71
CA TYR A 226 -4.31 -22.47 17.10
C TYR A 226 -3.78 -23.51 16.09
N GLY A 227 -3.06 -23.09 15.04
CA GLY A 227 -2.52 -23.99 14.02
C GLY A 227 -3.55 -24.51 13.00
N ASN A 228 -4.76 -23.97 12.98
CA ASN A 228 -5.79 -24.38 12.02
C ASN A 228 -5.75 -23.54 10.74
N TRP A 229 -4.87 -23.92 9.81
CA TRP A 229 -4.69 -23.22 8.54
C TRP A 229 -5.93 -23.32 7.62
N LYS A 230 -6.69 -24.41 7.68
CA LYS A 230 -7.92 -24.59 6.89
C LYS A 230 -9.01 -23.60 7.30
N ALA A 231 -9.19 -23.41 8.61
CA ALA A 231 -10.10 -22.40 9.11
C ALA A 231 -9.61 -20.99 8.74
N CYS A 232 -8.31 -20.70 8.89
CA CYS A 232 -7.71 -19.42 8.49
C CYS A 232 -7.98 -19.08 7.02
N THR A 233 -7.69 -20.02 6.10
CA THR A 233 -7.93 -19.84 4.66
C THR A 233 -9.42 -19.67 4.34
N SER A 234 -10.32 -20.39 5.03
CA SER A 234 -11.77 -20.22 4.85
C SER A 234 -12.30 -18.84 5.28
N PHE A 235 -11.66 -18.21 6.27
CA PHE A 235 -12.03 -16.86 6.71
C PHE A 235 -11.51 -15.78 5.76
N ILE A 236 -10.33 -15.98 5.16
CA ILE A 236 -9.71 -15.01 4.22
C ILE A 236 -10.30 -15.14 2.81
N ILE A 237 -10.51 -16.38 2.35
CA ILE A 237 -11.06 -16.72 1.04
C ILE A 237 -12.51 -17.12 1.25
N ASN A 238 -13.37 -16.11 1.38
CA ASN A 238 -14.81 -16.24 1.52
C ASN A 238 -15.47 -15.44 0.38
N PRO A 239 -16.58 -15.90 -0.23
CA PRO A 239 -17.34 -15.12 -1.20
C PRO A 239 -17.62 -13.67 -0.77
N LYS A 240 -17.79 -13.41 0.54
CA LYS A 240 -17.96 -12.04 1.06
C LYS A 240 -16.69 -11.18 0.91
N MET A 241 -15.52 -11.75 1.19
CA MET A 241 -14.24 -11.05 1.01
C MET A 241 -13.84 -10.95 -0.46
N ASP A 242 -14.17 -11.96 -1.26
CA ASP A 242 -13.93 -11.96 -2.70
C ASP A 242 -14.62 -10.75 -3.36
N ALA A 243 -15.95 -10.64 -3.18
CA ALA A 243 -16.73 -9.56 -3.78
C ALA A 243 -16.33 -8.16 -3.31
N LYS A 244 -15.85 -8.03 -2.06
CA LYS A 244 -15.54 -6.72 -1.45
C LYS A 244 -14.09 -6.29 -1.66
N ILE A 245 -13.15 -7.22 -1.83
CA ILE A 245 -11.71 -6.96 -1.76
C ILE A 245 -10.98 -7.61 -2.92
N TRP A 246 -11.05 -8.93 -3.02
CA TRP A 246 -10.14 -9.67 -3.90
C TRP A 246 -10.47 -9.45 -5.38
N ASP A 247 -11.74 -9.26 -5.72
CA ASP A 247 -12.17 -8.98 -7.10
C ASP A 247 -11.77 -7.57 -7.58
N LEU A 248 -11.37 -6.69 -6.65
CA LEU A 248 -10.87 -5.35 -6.98
C LEU A 248 -9.39 -5.34 -7.36
N LEU A 249 -8.66 -6.43 -7.11
CA LEU A 249 -7.23 -6.53 -7.45
C LEU A 249 -7.04 -6.91 -8.91
N PHE A 250 -6.04 -6.28 -9.52
CA PHE A 250 -5.49 -6.74 -10.80
C PHE A 250 -4.90 -8.15 -10.62
N GLU A 251 -5.28 -9.09 -11.48
CA GLU A 251 -4.90 -10.51 -11.40
C GLU A 251 -5.30 -11.20 -10.08
N SER A 252 -6.55 -11.03 -9.63
CA SER A 252 -7.09 -11.63 -8.40
C SER A 252 -6.81 -13.14 -8.27
N ASN A 253 -6.88 -13.90 -9.36
CA ASN A 253 -6.63 -15.35 -9.37
C ASN A 253 -5.20 -15.73 -8.96
N LYS A 254 -4.18 -14.97 -9.39
CA LYS A 254 -2.78 -15.21 -8.99
C LYS A 254 -2.61 -14.97 -7.49
N VAL A 255 -3.20 -13.90 -6.98
CA VAL A 255 -3.15 -13.56 -5.55
C VAL A 255 -3.80 -14.66 -4.72
N LYS A 256 -4.98 -15.16 -5.13
CA LYS A 256 -5.67 -16.27 -4.46
C LYS A 256 -4.86 -17.56 -4.47
N GLN A 257 -4.17 -17.87 -5.58
CA GLN A 257 -3.25 -19.02 -5.66
C GLN A 257 -2.09 -18.89 -4.68
N ASN A 258 -1.49 -17.70 -4.55
CA ASN A 258 -0.41 -17.44 -3.61
C ASN A 258 -0.83 -17.62 -2.14
N PHE A 259 -2.12 -17.50 -1.81
CA PHE A 259 -2.66 -17.79 -0.48
C PHE A 259 -3.02 -19.26 -0.24
N GLY A 260 -3.27 -20.02 -1.30
CA GLY A 260 -3.76 -21.40 -1.23
C GLY A 260 -2.69 -22.48 -1.34
N SER A 261 -1.49 -22.12 -1.82
CA SER A 261 -0.30 -22.99 -1.90
C SER A 261 0.47 -23.04 -0.59
#